data_AF-A0A2P2J6Z7-F1
#
_entry.id   AF-A0A2P2J6Z7-F1
#
_cell.length_a   1.000
_cell.length_b   1.000
_cell.length_c   1.000
_cell.angle_alpha   90.00
_cell.angle_beta   90.00
_cell.angle_gamma   90.00
#
_symmetry.space_group_name_H-M   'P 1'
#
loop_
_entity.id
_entity.type
_entity.pdbx_description
1 polymer ?
#
loop_
_entity_poly.entity_id
_entity_poly.type
_entity_poly.pdbx_seq_one_letter_code
_entity_poly.pdbx_strand_id
1 'polypeptide(L)'
;MEIYNLHDVVSGSQLRSTIASEIRKHSGLTNAKVIDLLLFKGMEELGNIVEHAKQRHHIIGQYVVGRQGLVQDLTDKDQGMSEFLKNFYKSNYF
;
A
#
# COMPACT_ATOMS: atom_id res chain seq x y z
N MET A 1 4.32 -2.31 16.10
CA MET A 1 4.94 -0.98 15.94
C MET A 1 6.35 -0.98 16.51
N GLU A 2 6.52 -1.49 17.73
CA GLU A 2 7.81 -1.52 18.44
C GLU A 2 8.87 -2.33 17.71
N ILE A 3 8.54 -3.54 17.26
CA ILE A 3 9.57 -4.44 16.71
C ILE A 3 10.19 -3.94 15.40
N TYR A 4 9.43 -3.13 14.65
CA TYR A 4 9.90 -2.49 13.43
C TYR A 4 10.22 -1.01 13.63
N ASN A 5 10.18 -0.49 14.86
CA ASN A 5 10.39 0.91 15.23
C ASN A 5 9.53 1.92 14.45
N LEU A 6 8.31 1.57 14.01
CA LEU A 6 7.54 2.36 13.02
C LEU A 6 6.95 3.69 13.56
N HIS A 7 7.17 4.00 14.83
CA HIS A 7 6.57 5.16 15.52
C HIS A 7 7.02 6.51 14.94
N ASP A 8 8.18 6.54 14.28
CA ASP A 8 8.78 7.72 13.65
C ASP A 8 8.19 8.02 12.27
N VAL A 9 7.59 7.03 11.61
CA VAL A 9 7.12 7.15 10.22
C VAL A 9 5.61 7.03 10.06
N VAL A 10 4.90 6.42 11.01
CA VAL A 10 3.45 6.22 10.91
C VAL A 10 2.80 6.12 12.29
N SER A 11 1.62 6.71 12.42
CA SER A 11 0.77 6.53 13.60
C SER A 11 -0.04 5.24 13.53
N GLY A 12 -0.43 4.69 14.68
CA GLY A 12 -1.27 3.49 14.72
C GLY A 12 -2.63 3.69 14.03
N SER A 13 -3.20 4.90 14.04
CA SER A 13 -4.44 5.20 13.33
C SER A 13 -4.26 5.20 11.82
N GLN A 14 -3.19 5.79 11.29
CA GLN A 14 -2.85 5.75 9.86
C GLN A 14 -2.67 4.31 9.38
N LEU A 15 -1.91 3.49 10.11
CA LEU A 15 -1.71 2.08 9.73
C LEU A 15 -3.05 1.31 9.70
N ARG A 16 -3.92 1.48 10.70
CA ARG A 16 -5.26 0.88 10.70
C ARG A 16 -6.11 1.34 9.51
N SER A 17 -6.04 2.64 9.18
CA SER A 17 -6.73 3.19 8.01
C SER A 17 -6.22 2.57 6.70
N THR A 18 -4.91 2.38 6.56
CA THR A 18 -4.31 1.70 5.40
C THR A 18 -4.78 0.25 5.30
N ILE A 19 -4.72 -0.53 6.38
CA ILE A 19 -5.19 -1.93 6.36
C ILE A 19 -6.67 -2.01 6.02
N ALA A 20 -7.50 -1.12 6.58
CA ALA A 20 -8.91 -1.07 6.26
C ALA A 20 -9.17 -0.68 4.78
N SER A 21 -8.31 0.14 4.16
CA SER A 21 -8.42 0.45 2.74
C SER A 21 -8.07 -0.76 1.87
N GLU A 22 -7.03 -1.53 2.21
CA GLU A 22 -6.69 -2.77 1.50
C GLU A 22 -7.84 -3.80 1.53
N ILE A 23 -8.51 -3.97 2.68
CA ILE A 23 -9.67 -4.85 2.77
C ILE A 23 -10.82 -4.32 1.90
N ARG A 24 -11.10 -3.02 1.96
CA ARG A 24 -12.19 -2.40 1.18
C ARG A 24 -11.95 -2.42 -0.32
N LYS A 25 -10.71 -2.44 -0.82
CA LYS A 25 -10.42 -2.62 -2.26
C LYS A 25 -11.07 -3.88 -2.84
N HIS A 26 -11.31 -4.88 -1.99
CA HIS A 26 -11.89 -6.15 -2.38
C HIS A 26 -13.36 -6.32 -1.96
N SER A 27 -14.03 -5.26 -1.50
CA SER A 27 -15.41 -5.34 -0.99
C SER A 27 -16.46 -5.74 -2.04
N GLY A 28 -16.15 -5.58 -3.32
CA GLY A 28 -17.03 -5.98 -4.42
C GLY A 28 -17.02 -7.49 -4.71
N LEU A 29 -16.15 -8.27 -4.06
CA LEU A 29 -16.08 -9.72 -4.27
C LEU A 29 -17.22 -10.42 -3.53
N THR A 30 -17.96 -11.26 -4.25
CA THR A 30 -19.09 -12.03 -3.71
C THR A 30 -18.81 -13.53 -3.64
N ASN A 31 -17.76 -14.01 -4.30
CA ASN A 31 -17.39 -15.42 -4.29
C ASN A 31 -16.71 -15.80 -2.96
N ALA A 32 -17.39 -16.59 -2.13
CA ALA A 32 -16.90 -17.04 -0.83
C ALA A 32 -15.50 -17.69 -0.89
N LYS A 33 -15.22 -18.55 -1.88
CA LYS A 33 -13.90 -19.20 -1.98
C LYS A 33 -12.76 -18.20 -2.26
N VAL A 34 -13.06 -17.13 -3.00
CA VAL A 34 -12.08 -16.07 -3.27
C VAL A 34 -11.87 -15.24 -2.00
N ILE A 35 -12.94 -14.96 -1.25
CA ILE A 35 -12.86 -14.26 0.04
C ILE A 35 -12.02 -15.08 1.02
N ASP A 36 -12.26 -16.40 1.13
CA ASP A 36 -11.49 -17.29 2.01
C ASP A 36 -10.00 -17.27 1.65
N LEU A 37 -9.66 -17.33 0.35
CA LEU A 37 -8.26 -17.25 -0.09
C LEU A 37 -7.62 -15.89 0.21
N LEU A 38 -8.37 -14.79 0.12
CA LEU A 38 -7.88 -13.46 0.49
C LEU A 38 -7.62 -13.35 2.00
N LEU A 39 -8.52 -13.89 2.83
CA LEU A 39 -8.33 -13.95 4.27
C LEU A 39 -7.11 -14.81 4.62
N PHE A 40 -6.95 -15.96 3.98
CA PHE A 40 -5.78 -16.81 4.15
C PHE A 40 -4.47 -16.06 3.84
N LYS A 41 -4.38 -15.43 2.66
CA LYS A 41 -3.21 -14.62 2.28
C LYS A 41 -2.96 -13.46 3.25
N GLY A 42 -4.02 -12.82 3.74
CA GLY A 42 -3.91 -11.75 4.74
C GLY A 42 -3.35 -12.23 6.08
N MET A 43 -3.73 -13.44 6.51
CA MET A 43 -3.19 -14.05 7.73
C MET A 43 -1.75 -14.52 7.57
N GLU A 44 -1.41 -15.10 6.42
CA GLU A 44 -0.03 -15.45 6.09
C GLU A 44 0.87 -14.20 6.10
N GLU A 45 0.42 -13.11 5.48
CA GLU A 45 1.11 -11.83 5.47
C GLU A 45 1.29 -11.26 6.88
N LEU A 46 0.26 -11.33 7.73
CA LEU A 46 0.34 -10.90 9.12
C LEU A 46 1.34 -11.77 9.91
N GLY A 47 1.30 -13.09 9.71
CA GLY A 47 2.26 -14.03 10.31
C GLY A 47 3.70 -13.66 9.94
N ASN A 48 3.97 -13.44 8.66
CA ASN A 48 5.30 -13.03 8.18
C ASN A 48 5.81 -11.72 8.81
N ILE A 49 4.91 -10.81 9.18
CA ILE A 49 5.26 -9.55 9.88
C ILE A 49 5.50 -9.82 11.37
N VAL A 50 4.62 -10.58 12.02
CA VAL A 50 4.73 -10.86 13.47
C VAL A 50 5.94 -11.73 13.79
N GLU A 51 6.28 -12.67 12.92
CA GLU A 51 7.42 -13.60 13.07
C GLU A 51 8.76 -13.01 12.59
N HIS A 52 8.79 -11.75 12.16
CA HIS A 52 9.99 -11.10 11.60
C HIS A 52 10.57 -11.75 10.35
N ALA A 53 9.76 -12.50 9.59
CA ALA A 53 10.14 -12.98 8.28
C ALA A 53 10.27 -11.84 7.25
N LYS A 54 9.60 -10.69 7.48
CA LYS A 54 9.79 -9.46 6.69
C LYS A 54 10.66 -8.43 7.38
N GLN A 55 11.38 -7.65 6.56
CA GLN A 55 12.15 -6.48 7.00
C GLN A 55 11.32 -5.19 7.06
N ARG A 56 11.76 -4.23 7.89
CA ARG A 56 11.14 -2.92 8.09
C ARG A 56 10.84 -2.19 6.77
N HIS A 57 11.78 -2.22 5.82
CA HIS A 57 11.64 -1.49 4.56
C HIS A 57 10.48 -2.01 3.69
N HIS A 58 10.17 -3.31 3.77
CA HIS A 58 8.99 -3.89 3.10
C HIS A 58 7.69 -3.33 3.69
N ILE A 59 7.62 -3.26 5.03
CA ILE A 59 6.43 -2.76 5.73
C ILE A 59 6.21 -1.28 5.43
N ILE A 60 7.28 -0.48 5.44
CA ILE A 60 7.22 0.95 5.13
C ILE A 60 6.76 1.15 3.67
N GLY A 61 7.41 0.49 2.72
CA GLY A 61 7.07 0.63 1.30
C GLY A 61 5.63 0.21 1.00
N GLN A 62 5.14 -0.85 1.65
CA GLN A 62 3.84 -1.42 1.33
C GLN A 62 2.67 -0.75 2.07
N TYR A 63 2.83 -0.44 3.37
CA TYR A 63 1.71 -0.03 4.24
C TYR A 63 1.81 1.39 4.80
N VAL A 64 2.96 2.06 4.67
CA VAL A 64 3.16 3.43 5.16
C VAL A 64 3.19 4.43 4.02
N VAL A 65 4.08 4.20 3.07
CA VAL A 65 4.33 5.10 1.93
C VAL A 65 3.41 4.78 0.75
N GLY A 66 2.98 3.52 0.64
CA GLY A 66 2.19 3.01 -0.47
C GLY A 66 2.95 3.05 -1.80
N ARG A 67 2.27 2.66 -2.90
CA ARG A 67 2.87 2.69 -4.25
C ARG A 67 3.17 4.10 -4.77
N GLN A 68 2.63 5.14 -4.15
CA GLN A 68 2.75 6.53 -4.61
C GLN A 68 3.89 7.31 -3.96
N GLY A 69 4.29 7.00 -2.72
CA GLY A 69 5.38 7.75 -2.08
C GLY A 69 6.80 7.30 -2.44
N LEU A 70 6.97 6.24 -3.25
CA LEU A 70 8.24 5.96 -3.95
C LEU A 70 8.40 6.80 -5.23
N VAL A 71 7.35 7.52 -5.65
CA VAL A 71 7.29 8.30 -6.89
C VAL A 71 6.92 9.75 -6.53
N GLN A 72 7.77 10.41 -5.74
CA GLN A 72 7.62 11.84 -5.49
C GLN A 72 8.82 12.61 -6.03
N ASP A 73 8.97 12.54 -7.35
CA ASP A 73 9.55 13.59 -8.18
C ASP A 73 8.40 14.29 -8.94
N LEU A 74 7.35 14.69 -8.20
CA LEU A 74 6.33 15.59 -8.74
C LEU A 74 6.94 16.99 -8.74
N THR A 75 7.82 17.23 -9.71
CA THR A 75 8.33 18.58 -10.01
C THR A 75 7.14 19.53 -10.21
N ASP A 76 7.28 20.80 -9.81
CA ASP A 76 6.27 21.87 -9.95
C ASP A 76 5.67 22.02 -11.37
N LYS A 77 6.25 21.34 -12.38
CA LYS A 77 5.75 21.24 -13.76
C LYS A 77 4.42 20.51 -13.91
N ASP A 78 4.00 19.70 -12.93
CA ASP A 78 2.80 18.87 -13.03
C ASP A 78 1.51 19.56 -12.52
N GLN A 79 1.60 20.79 -12.00
CA GLN A 79 0.43 21.56 -11.58
C GLN A 79 -0.36 22.05 -12.80
N GLY A 80 -1.59 21.56 -12.95
CA GLY A 80 -2.53 21.97 -14.01
C GLY A 80 -2.54 21.08 -15.25
N MET A 81 -1.64 20.10 -15.36
CA MET A 81 -1.66 19.13 -16.47
C MET A 81 -2.69 18.03 -16.22
N SER A 82 -3.44 17.66 -17.27
CA SER A 82 -4.38 16.53 -17.21
C SER A 82 -3.65 15.21 -17.03
N GLU A 83 -4.32 14.23 -16.43
CA GLU A 83 -3.76 12.88 -16.20
C GLU A 83 -3.32 12.22 -17.52
N PHE A 84 -4.10 12.44 -18.60
CA PHE A 84 -3.72 12.02 -19.95
C PHE A 84 -2.39 12.64 -20.38
N LEU A 85 -2.22 13.95 -20.23
CA LEU A 85 -1.03 14.65 -20.72
C LEU A 85 0.22 14.26 -19.92
N LYS A 86 0.09 14.06 -18.60
CA LYS A 86 1.16 13.52 -17.75
C LYS A 86 1.59 12.13 -18.21
N ASN A 87 0.62 11.26 -18.47
CA ASN A 87 0.88 9.90 -18.93
C ASN A 87 1.51 9.91 -20.33
N PHE A 88 1.00 10.73 -21.25
CA PHE A 88 1.52 10.93 -22.59
C PHE A 88 3.01 11.29 -22.61
N TYR A 89 3.47 12.16 -21.72
CA TYR A 89 4.90 12.49 -21.62
C TYR A 89 5.75 11.42 -20.94
N LYS A 90 5.17 10.51 -20.16
CA LYS A 90 5.92 9.47 -19.43
C LYS A 90 6.18 8.21 -20.26
N SER A 91 5.22 7.73 -21.04
CA SER A 91 5.31 6.42 -21.71
C SER A 91 4.36 6.35 -22.90
N ASN A 92 4.22 5.18 -23.53
CA ASN A 92 3.16 4.88 -24.50
C ASN A 92 2.27 3.71 -24.02
N TYR A 93 2.39 3.34 -22.75
CA TYR A 93 1.61 2.29 -22.08
C TYR A 93 0.90 2.90 -20.89
N PHE A 94 -0.33 3.35 -21.09
CA PHE A 94 -1.23 3.86 -20.06
C PHE A 94 -2.61 3.23 -20.20
#